data_AF-A0A3D1TWA8-F1
#
_entry.id   AF-A0A3D1TWA8-F1
#
_cell.length_a   1.000
_cell.length_b   1.000
_cell.length_c   1.000
_cell.angle_alpha   90.00
_cell.angle_beta   90.00
_cell.angle_gamma   90.00
#
_symmetry.space_group_name_H-M   'P 1'
#
loop_
_entity.id
_entity.type
_entity.pdbx_description
1 polymer ?
#
loop_
_entity_poly.entity_id
_entity_poly.type
_entity_poly.pdbx_seq_one_letter_code
_entity_poly.pdbx_strand_id
1 'polypeptide(L)'
;GLPLPMTFEGGRARTRAPARSRSAMGDIQDGLERSISAATHLTALDDGAVAALRALASKIDNWDAVVDAAMDDREDGAKLPIPLHDNTSIPTFLKYCEALKLTPASRGVTVGESDAKGKLAQMRLVRGGKHDAAETG
;
A
#
# COMPACT_ATOMS: atom_id res chain seq x y z
N GLY A 1 -18.61 33.55 -14.19
CA GLY A 1 -17.57 32.74 -14.86
C GLY A 1 -16.53 33.69 -15.41
N LEU A 2 -15.30 33.63 -14.89
CA LEU A 2 -14.19 34.40 -15.45
C LEU A 2 -13.44 33.51 -16.46
N PRO A 3 -13.01 34.05 -17.61
CA PRO A 3 -12.23 33.30 -18.59
C PRO A 3 -10.80 33.10 -18.08
N LEU A 4 -10.28 31.88 -18.26
CA LEU A 4 -8.89 31.54 -17.97
C LEU A 4 -7.95 32.24 -18.98
N PRO A 5 -6.72 32.63 -18.58
CA PRO A 5 -5.77 33.29 -19.48
C PRO A 5 -5.29 32.32 -20.56
N MET A 6 -5.56 32.64 -21.82
CA MET A 6 -5.02 31.92 -22.98
C MET A 6 -3.63 32.47 -23.32
N THR A 7 -2.60 31.63 -23.20
CA THR A 7 -1.29 31.88 -23.84
C THR A 7 -1.28 31.19 -25.20
N PHE A 8 -0.99 31.95 -26.25
CA PHE A 8 -0.86 31.47 -27.62
C PHE A 8 0.64 31.36 -27.97
N GLU A 9 1.19 30.16 -27.84
CA GLU A 9 2.39 29.76 -28.57
C GLU A 9 2.00 28.74 -29.64
N GLY A 10 2.62 28.87 -30.81
CA GLY A 10 2.22 28.19 -32.04
C GLY A 10 2.13 26.67 -31.92
N GLY A 11 1.06 26.12 -32.51
CA GLY A 11 0.97 24.71 -32.90
C GLY A 11 0.61 23.74 -31.77
N ARG A 12 -0.68 23.41 -31.68
CA ARG A 12 -1.35 22.52 -30.69
C ARG A 12 -1.36 23.08 -29.27
N ALA A 13 -2.47 23.74 -28.93
CA ALA A 13 -2.91 23.94 -27.57
C ALA A 13 -3.05 22.56 -26.88
N ARG A 14 -1.97 22.09 -26.23
CA ARG A 14 -2.04 20.99 -25.29
C ARG A 14 -2.57 21.57 -24.00
N THR A 15 -3.84 21.32 -23.69
CA THR A 15 -4.33 21.44 -22.32
C THR A 15 -3.50 20.49 -21.48
N ARG A 16 -2.47 21.02 -20.80
CA ARG A 16 -1.70 20.29 -19.80
C ARG A 16 -2.72 19.73 -18.82
N ALA A 17 -2.89 18.40 -18.84
CA ALA A 17 -3.80 17.73 -17.92
C ALA A 17 -3.45 18.21 -16.50
N PRO A 18 -4.44 18.56 -15.67
CA PRO A 18 -4.14 18.92 -14.29
C PRO A 18 -3.38 17.76 -13.67
N ALA A 19 -2.20 18.04 -13.10
CA ALA A 19 -1.44 17.07 -12.32
C ALA A 19 -2.43 16.39 -11.38
N ARG A 20 -2.63 15.08 -11.54
CA ARG A 20 -3.60 14.31 -10.76
C ARG A 20 -3.40 14.70 -9.30
N SER A 21 -4.41 15.32 -8.67
CA SER A 21 -4.32 15.63 -7.26
C SER A 21 -4.21 14.30 -6.54
N ARG A 22 -3.03 14.01 -5.99
CA ARG A 22 -2.80 12.82 -5.18
C ARG A 22 -3.94 12.71 -4.17
N SER A 23 -4.56 11.53 -4.16
CA SER A 23 -5.86 11.27 -3.53
C SER A 23 -5.85 11.66 -2.05
N ALA A 24 -7.03 11.98 -1.52
CA ALA A 24 -7.28 12.29 -0.10
C ALA A 24 -6.84 11.19 0.90
N MET A 25 -6.33 10.04 0.41
CA MET A 25 -5.80 8.92 1.19
C MET A 25 -4.28 9.01 1.48
N GLY A 26 -3.58 10.02 0.95
CA GLY A 26 -2.13 10.21 1.11
C GLY A 26 -1.28 9.25 0.28
N ASP A 27 -0.03 9.64 0.00
CA ASP A 27 0.93 8.82 -0.75
C ASP A 27 1.40 7.60 0.06
N ILE A 28 1.88 6.56 -0.61
CA ILE A 28 2.44 5.39 0.07
C ILE A 28 3.64 5.82 0.92
N GLN A 29 4.43 6.78 0.45
CA GLN A 29 5.49 7.43 1.23
C GLN A 29 4.97 8.01 2.55
N ASP A 30 3.89 8.78 2.53
CA ASP A 30 3.34 9.39 3.75
C ASP A 30 2.84 8.33 4.74
N GLY A 31 2.21 7.26 4.22
CA GLY A 31 1.78 6.12 5.03
C GLY A 31 2.95 5.35 5.65
N LEU A 32 4.04 5.19 4.91
CA LEU A 32 5.26 4.56 5.37
C LEU A 32 5.93 5.39 6.49
N GLU A 33 6.10 6.70 6.31
CA GLU A 33 6.74 7.55 7.33
C GLU A 33 5.94 7.59 8.63
N ARG A 34 4.59 7.64 8.55
CA ARG A 34 3.74 7.50 9.75
C ARG A 34 3.97 6.17 10.46
N SER A 35 4.13 5.08 9.70
CA SER A 35 4.35 3.74 10.26
C SER A 35 5.73 3.59 10.89
N ILE A 36 6.77 4.16 10.27
CA ILE A 36 8.14 4.19 10.81
C ILE A 36 8.17 5.03 12.09
N SER A 37 7.58 6.23 12.07
CA SER A 37 7.55 7.12 13.23
C SER A 37 6.79 6.54 14.42
N ALA A 38 5.78 5.69 14.18
CA ALA A 38 5.03 5.02 15.22
C ALA A 38 5.72 3.75 15.76
N ALA A 39 6.72 3.22 15.05
CA ALA A 39 7.43 2.02 15.45
C ALA A 39 8.45 2.33 16.56
N THR A 40 8.28 1.73 17.73
CA THR A 40 9.17 1.92 18.89
C THR A 40 10.34 0.93 18.92
N HIS A 41 10.32 -0.08 18.04
CA HIS A 41 11.28 -1.19 18.02
C HIS A 41 12.36 -1.05 16.95
N LEU A 42 12.29 -0.04 16.08
CA LEU A 42 13.29 0.20 15.04
C LEU A 42 14.55 0.82 15.65
N THR A 43 15.70 0.41 15.14
CA THR A 43 17.02 0.87 15.57
C THR A 43 17.87 1.32 14.38
N ALA A 44 19.04 1.89 14.63
CA ALA A 44 19.99 2.26 13.57
C ALA A 44 20.45 1.06 12.72
N LEU A 45 20.30 -0.18 13.21
CA LEU A 45 20.60 -1.39 12.43
C LEU A 45 19.60 -1.60 11.27
N ASP A 46 18.41 -1.01 11.38
CA ASP A 46 17.33 -1.14 10.40
C ASP A 46 17.37 -0.04 9.33
N ASP A 47 18.28 0.94 9.45
CA ASP A 47 18.34 2.12 8.57
C ASP A 47 18.45 1.76 7.09
N GLY A 48 19.23 0.71 6.76
CA GLY A 48 19.36 0.23 5.39
C GLY A 48 18.05 -0.34 4.82
N ALA A 49 17.28 -1.07 5.64
CA ALA A 49 15.99 -1.61 5.26
C ALA A 49 14.93 -0.51 5.13
N VAL A 50 14.96 0.47 6.04
CA VAL A 50 14.11 1.67 5.99
C VAL A 50 14.39 2.49 4.73
N ALA A 51 15.66 2.70 4.38
CA ALA A 51 16.04 3.41 3.15
C ALA A 51 15.55 2.68 1.89
N ALA A 52 15.68 1.35 1.85
CA ALA A 52 15.16 0.55 0.73
C ALA A 52 13.63 0.65 0.61
N LEU A 53 12.91 0.63 1.74
CA LEU A 53 11.46 0.84 1.79
C LEU A 53 11.05 2.22 1.27
N ARG A 54 11.77 3.28 1.63
CA ARG A 54 11.54 4.65 1.13
C ARG A 54 11.74 4.74 -0.38
N ALA A 55 12.79 4.11 -0.91
CA ALA A 55 13.04 4.07 -2.34
C ALA A 55 11.92 3.32 -3.10
N LEU A 56 11.44 2.19 -2.55
CA LEU A 56 10.31 1.45 -3.11
C LEU A 56 9.02 2.26 -3.05
N ALA A 57 8.73 2.94 -1.94
CA ALA A 57 7.55 3.79 -1.81
C ALA A 57 7.56 4.92 -2.86
N SER A 58 8.68 5.63 -3.01
CA SER A 58 8.84 6.65 -4.06
C SER A 58 8.60 6.07 -5.45
N LYS A 59 9.19 4.91 -5.75
CA LYS A 59 9.02 4.26 -7.06
C LYS A 59 7.54 3.96 -7.37
N ILE A 60 6.79 3.48 -6.38
CA ILE A 60 5.37 3.15 -6.57
C ILE A 60 4.54 4.42 -6.78
N ASP A 61 4.74 5.45 -5.95
CA ASP A 61 3.99 6.71 -6.04
C ASP A 61 4.28 7.47 -7.35
N ASN A 62 5.50 7.34 -7.90
CA ASN A 62 5.93 8.04 -9.11
C ASN A 62 5.69 7.27 -10.42
N TRP A 63 5.22 6.01 -10.37
CA TRP A 63 5.10 5.17 -11.57
C TRP A 63 4.20 5.79 -12.65
N ASP A 64 3.03 6.30 -12.27
CA ASP A 64 2.09 6.94 -13.20
C ASP A 64 2.73 8.16 -13.89
N ALA A 65 3.48 8.98 -13.15
CA ALA A 65 4.15 10.14 -13.71
C ALA A 65 5.27 9.76 -14.70
N VAL A 66 5.97 8.65 -14.46
CA VAL A 66 6.98 8.11 -15.38
C VAL A 66 6.32 7.59 -16.65
N VAL A 67 5.19 6.89 -16.53
CA VAL A 67 4.42 6.41 -17.69
C VAL A 67 3.88 7.60 -18.48
N ASP A 68 3.27 8.58 -17.83
CA ASP A 68 2.73 9.79 -18.47
C ASP A 68 3.83 10.55 -19.20
N ALA A 69 4.99 10.77 -18.58
CA ALA A 69 6.14 11.41 -19.22
C ALA A 69 6.65 10.61 -20.43
N ALA A 70 6.70 9.28 -20.34
CA ALA A 70 7.11 8.42 -21.45
C ALA A 70 6.10 8.43 -22.62
N MET A 71 4.82 8.67 -22.35
CA MET A 71 3.79 8.83 -23.38
C MET A 71 3.83 10.22 -24.02
N ASP A 72 4.11 11.26 -23.26
CA ASP A 72 4.19 12.65 -23.74
C ASP A 72 5.40 12.91 -24.66
N ASP A 73 6.49 12.15 -24.48
CA ASP A 73 7.72 12.23 -25.28
C ASP A 73 7.65 11.44 -26.60
N ARG A 74 6.46 10.91 -26.93
CA ARG A 74 6.23 10.11 -28.13
C ARG A 74 6.12 11.01 -29.36
N GLU A 75 7.18 11.10 -30.15
CA GLU A 75 7.08 11.58 -31.54
C GLU A 75 6.17 10.64 -32.36
N ASP A 76 5.27 11.21 -33.16
CA ASP A 76 4.28 10.48 -33.96
C ASP A 76 4.97 9.35 -34.77
N GLY A 77 4.73 8.09 -34.38
CA GLY A 77 5.25 6.90 -35.06
C GLY A 77 6.45 6.20 -34.40
N ALA A 78 7.09 6.79 -33.39
CA ALA A 78 8.17 6.13 -32.65
C ALA A 78 7.61 5.17 -31.60
N LYS A 79 8.08 3.91 -31.62
CA LYS A 79 7.79 2.90 -30.61
C LYS A 79 8.84 3.01 -29.51
N LEU A 80 8.73 4.01 -28.64
CA LEU A 80 9.54 4.04 -27.42
C LEU A 80 9.17 2.82 -26.56
N PRO A 81 10.12 2.23 -25.81
CA PRO A 81 9.81 1.14 -24.91
C PRO A 81 8.88 1.68 -23.83
N ILE A 82 7.59 1.34 -23.93
CA ILE A 82 6.65 1.53 -22.83
C ILE A 82 7.31 0.88 -21.61
N PRO A 83 7.53 1.60 -20.50
CA PRO A 83 8.08 1.00 -19.30
C PRO A 83 7.26 -0.24 -18.94
N LEU A 84 7.92 -1.41 -18.91
CA LEU A 84 7.25 -2.67 -18.61
C LEU A 84 6.56 -2.53 -17.25
N HIS A 85 5.27 -2.85 -17.19
CA HIS A 85 4.48 -2.71 -15.96
C HIS A 85 5.17 -3.41 -14.78
N ASP A 86 5.54 -2.63 -13.76
CA ASP A 86 6.21 -3.17 -12.57
C ASP A 86 5.19 -3.85 -11.65
N ASN A 87 5.14 -5.18 -11.72
CA ASN A 87 4.29 -6.02 -10.87
C ASN A 87 5.01 -6.53 -9.60
N THR A 88 6.27 -6.15 -9.39
CA THR A 88 7.13 -6.69 -8.33
C THR A 88 7.34 -5.73 -7.16
N SER A 89 7.26 -4.42 -7.39
CA SER A 89 7.55 -3.44 -6.33
C SER A 89 6.55 -3.47 -5.18
N ILE A 90 5.25 -3.59 -5.46
CA ILE A 90 4.21 -3.69 -4.42
C ILE A 90 4.39 -4.93 -3.52
N PRO A 91 4.49 -6.17 -4.05
CA PRO A 91 4.67 -7.33 -3.20
C PRO A 91 6.01 -7.31 -2.46
N THR A 92 7.07 -6.74 -3.05
CA THR A 92 8.38 -6.58 -2.36
C THR A 92 8.28 -5.57 -1.22
N PHE A 93 7.61 -4.45 -1.45
CA PHE A 93 7.34 -3.44 -0.42
C PHE A 93 6.60 -4.05 0.78
N LEU A 94 5.54 -4.82 0.53
CA LEU A 94 4.78 -5.48 1.61
C LEU A 94 5.63 -6.49 2.38
N LYS A 95 6.49 -7.27 1.71
CA LYS A 95 7.43 -8.19 2.37
C LYS A 95 8.41 -7.47 3.28
N TYR A 96 8.92 -6.31 2.87
CA TYR A 96 9.83 -5.53 3.72
C TYR A 96 9.10 -4.89 4.90
N CYS A 97 7.86 -4.43 4.70
CA CYS A 97 7.00 -4.00 5.81
C CYS A 97 6.75 -5.12 6.83
N GLU A 98 6.58 -6.36 6.38
CA GLU A 98 6.46 -7.52 7.29
C GLU A 98 7.77 -7.82 8.02
N ALA A 99 8.91 -7.80 7.31
CA ALA A 99 10.22 -8.04 7.90
C ALA A 99 10.56 -7.03 9.01
N LEU A 100 10.19 -5.75 8.82
CA LEU A 100 10.37 -4.69 9.82
C LEU A 100 9.26 -4.62 10.88
N LYS A 101 8.34 -5.58 10.89
CA LYS A 101 7.20 -5.63 11.82
C LYS A 101 6.29 -4.39 11.76
N LEU A 102 6.15 -3.79 10.58
CA LEU A 102 5.32 -2.61 10.35
C LEU A 102 3.85 -2.96 10.08
N THR A 103 3.53 -4.22 9.75
CA THR A 103 2.15 -4.68 9.51
C THR A 103 1.49 -5.26 10.77
N PRO A 104 0.15 -5.17 10.93
CA PRO A 104 -0.55 -5.79 12.06
C PRO A 104 -0.27 -7.29 12.19
N ALA A 105 -0.25 -8.00 11.06
CA ALA A 105 0.06 -9.43 11.01
C ALA A 105 1.47 -9.74 11.56
N SER A 106 2.47 -8.95 11.18
CA SER A 106 3.85 -9.10 11.66
C SER A 106 4.04 -8.74 13.13
N ARG A 107 3.10 -7.98 13.73
CA ARG A 107 3.05 -7.67 15.17
C ARG A 107 2.23 -8.68 15.99
N GLY A 108 1.68 -9.72 15.35
CA GLY A 108 0.79 -10.68 16.02
C GLY A 108 -0.58 -10.08 16.39
N VAL A 109 -0.90 -8.88 15.89
CA VAL A 109 -2.20 -8.24 16.05
C VAL A 109 -3.04 -8.66 14.86
N THR A 110 -3.75 -9.78 14.97
CA THR A 110 -4.79 -10.10 14.00
C THR A 110 -5.96 -9.15 14.28
N VAL A 111 -6.37 -8.39 13.26
CA VAL A 111 -7.57 -7.57 13.31
C VAL A 111 -8.75 -8.53 13.38
N GLY A 112 -9.10 -9.02 14.59
CA GLY A 112 -10.19 -9.97 14.81
C GLY A 112 -10.02 -11.02 15.92
N GLU A 113 -8.89 -11.09 16.66
CA GLU A 113 -8.75 -12.18 17.67
C GLU A 113 -9.55 -11.98 18.97
N SER A 114 -10.12 -10.81 19.21
CA SER A 114 -10.86 -10.55 20.45
C SER A 114 -12.22 -11.28 20.47
N ASP A 115 -12.87 -11.49 19.33
CA ASP A 115 -14.19 -12.12 19.24
C ASP A 115 -14.14 -13.62 18.87
N ALA A 116 -13.18 -14.03 18.05
CA ALA A 116 -13.11 -15.40 17.54
C ALA A 116 -12.75 -16.42 18.64
N LYS A 117 -11.85 -16.06 19.57
CA LYS A 117 -11.46 -16.92 20.70
C LYS A 117 -12.61 -17.11 21.70
N GLY A 118 -13.40 -16.07 21.94
CA GLY A 118 -14.58 -16.12 22.82
C GLY A 118 -15.68 -17.03 22.27
N LYS A 119 -15.95 -16.94 20.96
CA LYS A 119 -17.00 -17.73 20.30
C LYS A 119 -16.63 -19.22 20.19
N LEU A 120 -15.36 -19.53 19.90
CA LEU A 120 -14.88 -20.93 19.87
C LEU A 120 -14.86 -21.56 21.27
N ALA A 121 -14.50 -20.79 22.30
CA ALA A 121 -14.57 -21.23 23.70
C ALA A 121 -16.03 -21.50 24.12
N GLN A 122 -16.97 -20.62 23.75
CA GLN A 122 -18.41 -20.85 23.99
C GLN A 122 -18.93 -22.09 23.24
N MET A 123 -18.52 -22.34 22.00
CA MET A 123 -18.94 -23.54 21.26
C MET A 123 -18.40 -24.84 21.87
N ARG A 124 -17.19 -24.82 22.45
CA ARG A 124 -16.64 -25.97 23.18
C ARG A 124 -17.38 -26.21 24.49
N LEU A 125 -17.79 -25.15 25.20
CA LEU A 125 -18.58 -25.24 26.41
C LEU A 125 -19.98 -25.81 26.15
N VAL A 126 -20.63 -25.40 25.05
CA VAL A 126 -21.96 -25.90 24.65
C VAL A 126 -21.92 -27.36 24.19
N ARG A 127 -20.81 -27.83 23.62
CA ARG A 127 -20.67 -29.20 23.11
C ARG A 127 -20.19 -30.22 24.16
N GLY A 128 -19.62 -29.76 25.28
CA GLY A 128 -19.09 -30.60 26.36
C GLY A 128 -20.12 -31.05 27.41
N GLY A 129 -21.37 -30.61 27.32
CA GLY A 129 -22.37 -30.85 28.36
C GLY A 129 -23.58 -31.66 27.91
N LYS A 130 -23.39 -32.91 27.43
CA LYS A 130 -24.46 -33.94 27.39
C LYS A 130 -23.94 -35.29 26.90
N HIS A 131 -23.19 -36.02 27.71
CA HIS A 131 -23.11 -37.49 27.64
C HIS A 131 -22.63 -37.96 29.00
N ASP A 132 -23.56 -38.10 29.96
CA ASP A 132 -23.44 -38.97 31.13
C ASP A 132 -24.77 -38.94 31.89
N ALA A 133 -25.69 -39.82 31.50
CA ALA A 133 -26.76 -40.36 32.36
C ALA A 133 -27.62 -41.36 31.56
N ALA A 134 -27.17 -42.61 31.48
CA ALA A 134 -27.98 -43.84 31.45
C ALA A 134 -26.99 -45.02 31.32
N GLU A 135 -27.01 -46.09 32.08
CA GLU A 135 -27.85 -46.58 33.18
C GLU A 135 -27.01 -47.69 33.85
N THR A 136 -26.98 -47.70 35.17
CA THR A 136 -26.55 -48.85 35.98
C THR A 136 -27.81 -49.68 36.23
N GLY A 137 -27.84 -50.93 35.79
CA GLY A 137 -28.97 -51.84 36.01
C GLY A 137 -28.84 -53.13 35.21
#